data_AF-A0A836A204-F1
#
_entry.id   AF-A0A836A204-F1
#
_cell.length_a   1.000
_cell.length_b   1.000
_cell.length_c   1.000
_cell.angle_alpha   90.00
_cell.angle_beta   90.00
_cell.angle_gamma   90.00
#
_symmetry.space_group_name_H-M   'P 1'
#
loop_
_entity.id
_entity.type
_entity.pdbx_description
1 polymer ?
#
loop_
_entity_poly.entity_id
_entity_poly.type
_entity_poly.pdbx_seq_one_letter_code
_entity_poly.pdbx_strand_id
1 'polypeptide(L)' 'MMTTLADFLNSDEEEDRVSLQDLKNLALRSLLLNPYLRQLMVDLDQADDKAKLMRAWTQEPLFVEFAACC' A
#
# COMPACT_ATOMS: atom_id res chain seq x y z
N MET A 1 21.37 -7.74 -9.52
CA MET A 1 21.30 -7.66 -8.04
C MET A 1 19.85 -7.87 -7.66
N MET A 2 19.52 -8.91 -6.90
CA MET A 2 18.20 -9.04 -6.28
C MET A 2 18.28 -8.31 -4.94
N THR A 3 17.87 -7.05 -4.91
CA THR A 3 17.54 -6.36 -3.65
C THR A 3 16.34 -7.11 -3.07
N THR A 4 16.51 -7.68 -1.89
CA THR A 4 15.43 -8.46 -1.28
C THR A 4 14.30 -7.51 -0.86
N LEU A 5 13.08 -8.01 -0.74
CA LEU A 5 11.97 -7.25 -0.16
C LEU A 5 12.35 -6.67 1.22
N ALA A 6 13.19 -7.39 1.97
CA ALA A 6 13.73 -6.91 3.24
C ALA A 6 14.65 -5.69 3.05
N ASP A 7 15.50 -5.65 2.02
CA ASP A 7 16.35 -4.49 1.73
C ASP A 7 15.52 -3.26 1.32
N PHE A 8 14.44 -3.46 0.55
CA PHE A 8 13.52 -2.38 0.16
C PHE A 8 12.79 -1.78 1.37
N LEU A 9 12.29 -2.63 2.24
CA LEU A 9 11.49 -2.22 3.40
C LEU A 9 12.32 -1.75 4.61
N ASN A 10 13.65 -1.85 4.52
CA ASN A 10 14.60 -1.42 5.55
C ASN A 10 15.39 -0.17 5.13
N SER A 11 15.06 0.41 3.97
CA SER A 11 15.65 1.65 3.47
C SER A 11 14.81 2.83 4.00
N ASP A 12 15.22 3.32 5.17
CA ASP A 12 14.75 4.55 5.87
C ASP A 12 15.14 5.86 5.13
N GLU A 13 15.61 5.75 3.88
CA GLU A 13 16.23 6.86 3.15
C GLU A 13 15.22 7.80 2.47
N GLU A 14 13.92 7.49 2.50
CA GLU A 14 12.87 8.40 1.99
C GLU A 14 11.86 8.75 3.07
N GLU A 15 11.67 10.06 3.27
CA GLU A 15 10.89 10.68 4.35
C GLU A 15 9.43 10.19 4.43
N ASP A 16 8.89 9.69 3.32
CA ASP A 16 7.51 9.18 3.20
C ASP A 16 7.38 7.66 3.44
N ARG A 17 8.47 6.95 3.75
CA ARG A 17 8.43 5.50 3.99
C ARG A 17 8.03 5.16 5.42
N VAL A 18 7.27 4.08 5.57
CA VAL A 18 6.84 3.55 6.86
C VAL A 18 7.67 2.32 7.21
N SER A 19 8.13 2.21 8.46
CA SER A 19 8.89 1.05 8.91
C SER A 19 8.06 -0.24 8.83
N LEU A 20 8.73 -1.38 8.66
CA LEU A 20 8.06 -2.69 8.71
C LEU A 20 7.29 -2.95 9.99
N GLN A 21 7.78 -2.41 11.11
CA GLN A 21 7.14 -2.58 12.41
C GLN A 21 5.86 -1.76 12.49
N ASP A 22 5.89 -0.52 12.00
CA ASP A 22 4.71 0.33 11.95
C ASP A 22 3.67 -0.24 10.98
N LEU A 23 4.09 -0.70 9.80
CA LEU A 23 3.23 -1.38 8.83
C LEU A 23 2.53 -2.63 9.42
N LYS A 24 3.24 -3.40 10.27
CA LYS A 24 2.66 -4.55 10.98
C LYS A 24 1.69 -4.15 12.09
N ASN A 25 1.90 -2.97 12.69
CA ASN A 25 1.09 -2.41 13.75
C ASN A 25 -0.16 -1.72 13.21
N LEU A 26 -0.16 -1.30 11.94
CA LEU A 26 -1.37 -0.83 11.27
C LEU A 26 -2.43 -1.94 11.31
N ALA A 27 -3.65 -1.60 11.69
CA ALA A 27 -4.77 -2.53 11.79
C ALA A 27 -5.30 -3.00 10.41
N LEU A 28 -4.45 -3.06 9.39
CA LEU A 28 -4.81 -3.39 8.01
C LEU A 28 -5.21 -4.84 7.83
N ARG A 29 -4.88 -5.71 8.80
CA ARG A 29 -5.17 -7.15 8.70
C ARG A 29 -6.65 -7.44 8.48
N SER A 30 -7.55 -6.68 9.09
CA SER A 30 -9.00 -6.84 8.90
C SER A 30 -9.47 -6.27 7.57
N LEU A 31 -8.93 -5.13 7.15
CA LEU A 31 -9.27 -4.47 5.87
C LEU A 31 -8.78 -5.29 4.67
N LEU A 32 -7.60 -5.89 4.76
CA LEU A 32 -7.02 -6.79 3.75
C LEU A 32 -7.74 -8.15 3.66
N LEU A 33 -8.74 -8.43 4.50
CA LEU A 33 -9.65 -9.56 4.28
C LEU A 33 -10.57 -9.31 3.08
N ASN A 34 -10.83 -8.05 2.73
CA ASN A 34 -11.64 -7.69 1.57
C ASN A 34 -10.92 -8.08 0.27
N PRO A 35 -11.47 -9.02 -0.53
CA PRO A 35 -10.83 -9.47 -1.76
C PRO A 35 -10.67 -8.36 -2.80
N TYR A 36 -11.58 -7.39 -2.83
CA TYR A 36 -11.50 -6.25 -3.74
C TYR A 36 -10.34 -5.34 -3.36
N LEU A 37 -10.19 -5.03 -2.06
CA LEU A 37 -9.07 -4.22 -1.59
C LEU A 37 -7.71 -4.87 -1.86
N ARG A 38 -7.61 -6.21 -1.73
CA ARG A 38 -6.39 -6.93 -2.11
C ARG A 38 -6.10 -6.80 -3.61
N GLN A 39 -7.13 -6.90 -4.45
CA GLN A 39 -6.97 -6.72 -5.89
C GLN A 39 -6.50 -5.31 -6.21
N LEU A 40 -7.05 -4.28 -5.55
CA LEU A 40 -6.55 -2.92 -5.65
C LEU A 40 -5.06 -2.87 -5.27
N MET A 41 -4.64 -3.37 -4.10
CA MET A 41 -3.21 -3.35 -3.74
C MET A 41 -2.31 -4.01 -4.80
N VAL A 42 -2.75 -5.13 -5.40
CA VAL A 42 -2.02 -5.82 -6.49
C VAL A 42 -1.98 -4.98 -7.77
N ASP A 43 -3.11 -4.41 -8.17
CA ASP A 43 -3.22 -3.60 -9.39
C ASP A 43 -2.35 -2.35 -9.29
N LEU A 44 -2.25 -1.72 -8.12
CA LEU A 44 -1.38 -0.56 -7.89
C LEU A 44 0.10 -0.92 -7.92
N ASP A 45 0.46 -2.06 -7.36
CA ASP A 45 1.85 -2.52 -7.40
C ASP A 45 2.33 -2.75 -8.84
N GLN A 46 1.44 -3.30 -9.67
CA GLN A 46 1.70 -3.68 -11.07
C GLN A 46 1.38 -2.59 -12.11
N ALA A 47 0.74 -1.49 -11.72
CA ALA A 47 0.33 -0.45 -12.66
C ALA A 47 1.52 0.26 -13.32
N ASP A 48 1.47 0.37 -14.65
CA ASP A 48 2.43 1.18 -15.43
C ASP A 48 2.38 2.66 -15.06
N ASP A 49 1.18 3.17 -14.74
CA ASP A 49 0.93 4.56 -14.32
C ASP A 49 0.20 4.58 -12.96
N LYS A 50 1.01 4.46 -11.90
CA LYS A 50 0.54 4.51 -10.51
C LYS A 50 -0.16 5.83 -10.18
N ALA A 51 0.27 6.95 -10.77
CA ALA A 51 -0.30 8.26 -10.49
C ALA A 51 -1.74 8.37 -11.05
N LYS A 52 -1.97 7.89 -12.27
CA LYS A 52 -3.32 7.83 -12.85
C LYS A 52 -4.25 6.93 -12.05
N LEU A 53 -3.75 5.76 -11.63
CA LEU A 53 -4.53 4.79 -10.85
C LEU A 53 -4.88 5.34 -9.47
N MET A 54 -3.92 5.94 -8.77
CA MET A 54 -4.15 6.61 -7.48
C MET A 54 -5.21 7.70 -7.60
N ARG A 55 -5.19 8.53 -8.66
CA ARG A 55 -6.23 9.53 -8.89
C ARG A 55 -7.62 8.92 -9.04
N ALA A 56 -7.74 7.78 -9.74
CA ALA A 56 -9.02 7.09 -9.87
C ALA A 56 -9.54 6.60 -8.51
N TRP A 57 -8.64 6.08 -7.66
CA TRP A 57 -9.03 5.49 -6.37
C TRP A 57 -9.26 6.47 -5.25
N THR A 58 -8.77 7.71 -5.36
CA THR A 58 -9.18 8.77 -4.41
C THR A 58 -10.69 9.04 -4.40
N GLN A 59 -11.44 8.55 -5.39
CA GLN A 59 -12.89 8.63 -5.46
C GLN A 59 -13.60 7.35 -5.03
N GLU A 60 -12.85 6.28 -4.75
CA GLU A 60 -13.38 4.96 -4.43
C GLU A 60 -13.62 4.85 -2.91
N PRO A 61 -14.87 4.72 -2.45
CA PRO A 61 -15.20 4.80 -1.02
C PRO A 61 -14.39 3.83 -0.15
N LEU A 62 -14.20 2.60 -0.64
CA LEU A 62 -13.44 1.58 0.09
C LEU A 62 -11.95 1.94 0.21
N PHE A 63 -11.37 2.53 -0.84
CA PHE A 63 -9.97 2.94 -0.81
C PHE A 63 -9.78 4.18 0.09
N VAL A 64 -10.75 5.10 0.10
CA VAL A 64 -10.75 6.27 0.99
C VAL A 64 -10.84 5.83 2.46
N GLU A 65 -11.74 4.90 2.79
CA GLU A 65 -11.85 4.33 4.14
C GLU A 65 -10.56 3.60 4.54
N PHE A 66 -9.96 2.85 3.61
CA PHE A 66 -8.67 2.19 3.82
C PHE A 66 -7.57 3.20 4.11
N ALA A 67 -7.41 4.23 3.28
CA ALA A 67 -6.38 5.26 3.45
C ALA A 67 -6.53 6.05 4.76
N ALA A 68 -7.75 6.22 5.27
CA ALA A 68 -8.01 6.87 6.55
C ALA A 68 -7.66 6.01 7.78
N CYS A 69 -7.53 4.69 7.60
CA CYS A 69 -7.22 3.74 8.68
C CYS A 69 -5.72 3.34 8.72
N CYS A 70 -4.95 3.73 7.71
CA CYS A 70 -3.49 3.61 7.63
C CYS A 70 -2.83 4.83 8.29
#